data_AF-A0A4R6IW27-F1
#
_entry.id   AF-A0A4R6IW27-F1
#
_cell.length_a   1.000
_cell.length_b   1.000
_cell.length_c   1.000
_cell.angle_alpha   90.00
_cell.angle_beta   90.00
_cell.angle_gamma   90.00
#
_symmetry.space_group_name_H-M   'P 1'
#
loop_
_entity.id
_entity.type
_entity.pdbx_description
1 polymer ?
#
loop_
_entity_poly.entity_id
_entity_poly.type
_entity_poly.pdbx_seq_one_letter_code
_entity_poly.pdbx_strand_id
1 'polypeptide(L)'
;MRKISYLQWEHIFLDTSTIFAYMQGSRENNTDSDCAFVKRLIDDLNTNKSTGKQKRNFYISAVSIGEMYDKSTNIKKTESLVKKMNISTMTYVPYDTDVAEHMTSNYHKILGTTKQNSLARTLGFPEHDLVMAREWIIKDLMIIASADYFKCDTVLTIDEKSFLPLCKEVNYYGCLCKPSNFNHNDKYIFDVL
;
A
#
# COMPACT_ATOMS: atom_id res chain seq x y z
N MET A 1 -13.71 -10.17 7.29
CA MET A 1 -13.31 -8.78 6.99
C MET A 1 -14.46 -8.00 6.37
N ARG A 2 -14.81 -6.82 6.90
CA ARG A 2 -15.84 -5.94 6.31
C ARG A 2 -15.20 -5.10 5.22
N LYS A 3 -15.56 -5.33 3.95
CA LYS A 3 -15.17 -4.45 2.84
C LYS A 3 -15.94 -3.14 2.97
N ILE A 4 -15.26 -2.07 3.39
CA ILE A 4 -15.82 -0.72 3.44
C ILE A 4 -15.82 -0.17 2.01
N SER A 5 -16.90 0.51 1.61
CA SER A 5 -16.96 1.15 0.28
C SER A 5 -15.87 2.21 0.15
N TYR A 6 -15.26 2.35 -1.02
CA TYR A 6 -14.24 3.39 -1.27
C TYR A 6 -14.77 4.82 -1.05
N LEU A 7 -16.09 5.01 -1.14
CA LEU A 7 -16.74 6.27 -0.83
C LEU A 7 -16.67 6.61 0.67
N GLN A 8 -16.49 5.61 1.52
CA GLN A 8 -16.45 5.74 2.98
C GLN A 8 -15.03 5.78 3.55
N TRP A 9 -13.98 5.52 2.74
CA TRP A 9 -12.61 5.58 3.24
C TRP A 9 -12.23 6.99 3.64
N GLU A 10 -11.66 7.11 4.83
CA GLU A 10 -11.16 8.34 5.46
C GLU A 10 -9.66 8.22 5.80
N HIS A 11 -9.19 7.02 6.16
CA HIS A 11 -7.79 6.73 6.46
C HIS A 11 -7.23 5.71 5.47
N ILE A 12 -6.34 6.14 4.58
CA ILE A 12 -5.86 5.33 3.45
C ILE A 12 -4.36 5.14 3.55
N PHE A 13 -3.91 3.90 3.65
CA PHE A 13 -2.49 3.58 3.65
C PHE A 13 -2.01 3.32 2.23
N LEU A 14 -0.83 3.83 1.89
CA LEU A 14 -0.19 3.58 0.59
C LEU A 14 0.97 2.59 0.76
N ASP A 15 0.85 1.45 0.11
CA ASP A 15 1.98 0.52 -0.08
C ASP A 15 3.05 1.17 -0.99
N THR A 16 4.30 0.74 -0.84
CA THR A 16 5.45 1.15 -1.63
C THR A 16 5.18 1.01 -3.14
N SER A 17 4.56 -0.09 -3.56
CA SER A 17 4.25 -0.33 -4.98
C SER A 17 3.29 0.72 -5.56
N THR A 18 2.29 1.13 -4.79
CA THR A 18 1.34 2.20 -5.15
C THR A 18 2.03 3.55 -5.25
N ILE A 19 2.96 3.86 -4.35
CA ILE A 19 3.73 5.11 -4.39
C ILE A 19 4.57 5.17 -5.67
N PHE A 20 5.26 4.08 -6.02
CA PHE A 20 6.02 4.01 -7.28
C PHE A 20 5.13 4.19 -8.51
N ALA A 21 3.98 3.52 -8.54
CA ALA A 21 3.04 3.63 -9.66
C ALA A 21 2.46 5.04 -9.80
N TYR A 22 2.08 5.68 -8.69
CA TYR A 22 1.65 7.09 -8.67
C TYR A 22 2.70 8.03 -9.25
N MET A 23 3.95 7.85 -8.83
CA MET A 23 5.08 8.67 -9.27
C MET A 23 5.41 8.46 -10.75
N GLN A 24 5.32 7.22 -11.24
CA GLN A 24 5.49 6.91 -12.65
C GLN A 24 4.36 7.51 -13.49
N GLY A 25 3.12 7.39 -13.03
CA GLY A 25 1.94 7.97 -13.67
C GLY A 25 1.97 9.50 -13.73
N SER A 26 2.70 10.15 -12.82
CA SER A 26 2.83 11.60 -12.73
C SER A 26 3.87 12.21 -13.67
N ARG A 27 4.59 11.39 -14.45
CA ARG A 27 5.55 11.87 -15.45
C ARG A 27 4.80 12.33 -16.69
N GLU A 28 5.24 13.45 -17.29
CA GLU A 28 4.65 14.02 -18.52
C GLU A 28 4.61 13.02 -19.69
N ASN A 29 5.55 12.08 -19.73
CA ASN A 29 5.75 11.15 -20.84
C ASN A 29 5.25 9.73 -20.51
N ASN A 30 4.37 9.57 -19.51
CA ASN A 30 3.94 8.26 -19.07
C ASN A 30 3.06 7.55 -20.11
N THR A 31 3.45 6.33 -20.52
CA THR A 31 2.69 5.47 -21.41
C THR A 31 2.08 4.25 -20.71
N ASP A 32 2.37 4.06 -19.42
CA ASP A 32 1.85 2.95 -18.62
C ASP A 32 0.44 3.29 -18.12
N SER A 33 -0.56 2.57 -18.64
CA SER A 33 -1.97 2.77 -18.31
C SER A 33 -2.31 2.42 -16.86
N ASP A 34 -1.62 1.45 -16.26
CA ASP A 34 -1.85 1.04 -14.88
C ASP A 34 -1.33 2.13 -13.94
N CYS A 35 -0.14 2.66 -14.21
CA CYS A 35 0.40 3.80 -13.47
C CYS A 35 -0.46 5.06 -13.63
N ALA A 36 -0.99 5.31 -14.83
CA ALA A 36 -1.92 6.42 -15.09
C ALA A 36 -3.23 6.27 -14.29
N PHE A 37 -3.76 5.05 -14.21
CA PHE A 37 -4.93 4.74 -13.39
C PHE A 37 -4.66 4.99 -11.90
N VAL A 38 -3.55 4.50 -11.36
CA VAL A 38 -3.16 4.73 -9.95
C VAL A 38 -3.05 6.21 -9.65
N LYS A 39 -2.44 7.00 -10.55
CA LYS A 39 -2.40 8.46 -10.41
C LYS A 39 -3.79 9.05 -10.29
N ARG A 40 -4.67 8.74 -11.24
CA ARG A 40 -6.04 9.27 -11.26
C ARG A 40 -6.83 8.84 -10.02
N LEU A 41 -6.67 7.59 -9.56
CA LEU A 41 -7.28 7.08 -8.32
C LEU A 41 -6.86 7.92 -7.10
N ILE A 42 -5.56 8.14 -6.92
CA ILE A 42 -5.06 8.88 -5.76
C ILE A 42 -5.45 10.35 -5.82
N ASP A 43 -5.37 10.98 -7.00
CA ASP A 43 -5.79 12.37 -7.19
C ASP A 43 -7.29 12.56 -6.90
N ASP A 44 -8.13 11.62 -7.35
CA ASP A 44 -9.57 11.61 -7.04
C ASP A 44 -9.82 11.40 -5.56
N LEU A 45 -9.11 10.48 -4.90
CA LEU A 45 -9.23 10.26 -3.47
C LEU A 45 -8.81 11.48 -2.66
N ASN A 46 -7.77 12.19 -3.11
CA ASN A 46 -7.22 13.37 -2.47
C ASN A 46 -8.11 14.62 -2.65
N THR A 47 -8.77 14.74 -3.80
CA THR A 47 -9.62 15.90 -4.11
C THR A 47 -11.02 15.73 -3.52
N ASN A 48 -11.54 14.50 -3.50
CA ASN A 48 -12.89 14.21 -3.04
C ASN A 48 -12.92 13.84 -1.55
N LYS A 49 -14.01 14.24 -0.89
CA LYS A 49 -14.29 13.88 0.51
C LYS A 49 -14.93 12.50 0.61
N SER A 50 -14.84 11.88 1.79
CA SER A 50 -15.65 10.71 2.12
C SER A 50 -17.15 11.05 2.13
N THR A 51 -18.02 10.04 2.17
CA THR A 51 -19.47 10.23 2.40
C THR A 51 -19.77 10.96 3.70
N GLY A 52 -18.87 10.89 4.68
CA GLY A 52 -18.91 11.69 5.92
C GLY A 52 -18.52 13.16 5.73
N LYS A 53 -18.25 13.59 4.49
CA LYS A 53 -17.74 14.91 4.11
C LYS A 53 -16.39 15.26 4.75
N GLN A 54 -15.66 14.26 5.23
CA GLN A 54 -14.32 14.41 5.78
C GLN A 54 -13.27 14.41 4.66
N LYS A 55 -12.20 15.18 4.87
CA LYS A 55 -11.00 15.02 4.05
C LYS A 55 -10.38 13.65 4.35
N ARG A 56 -9.80 13.03 3.32
CA ARG A 56 -9.11 11.76 3.47
C ARG A 56 -7.67 12.00 3.90
N ASN A 57 -7.21 11.21 4.85
CA ASN A 57 -5.85 11.21 5.36
C ASN A 57 -5.10 10.04 4.74
N PHE A 58 -3.99 10.33 4.09
CA PHE A 58 -3.11 9.32 3.54
C PHE A 58 -1.98 9.01 4.49
N TYR A 59 -1.57 7.75 4.53
CA TYR A 59 -0.51 7.26 5.40
C TYR A 59 0.57 6.58 4.57
N ILE A 60 1.83 6.84 4.92
CA ILE A 60 3.00 6.15 4.36
C ILE A 60 3.88 5.69 5.52
N SER A 61 4.32 4.43 5.49
CA SER A 61 5.24 3.89 6.48
C SER A 61 6.69 4.34 6.23
N ALA A 62 7.47 4.49 7.30
CA ALA A 62 8.92 4.63 7.19
C ALA A 62 9.58 3.43 6.49
N VAL A 63 8.96 2.24 6.56
CA VAL A 63 9.40 1.04 5.83
C VAL A 63 9.34 1.28 4.32
N SER A 64 8.20 1.76 3.81
CA SER A 64 8.00 2.09 2.40
C SER A 64 8.97 3.15 1.92
N ILE A 65 9.23 4.16 2.74
CA ILE A 65 10.23 5.20 2.44
C ILE A 65 11.63 4.58 2.35
N GLY A 66 11.99 3.71 3.29
CA GLY A 66 13.26 2.97 3.28
C GLY A 66 13.44 2.15 2.00
N GLU A 67 12.41 1.40 1.59
CA GLU A 67 12.42 0.64 0.33
C GLU A 67 12.60 1.54 -0.90
N MET A 68 12.02 2.74 -0.88
CA MET A 68 12.22 3.71 -1.95
C MET A 68 13.66 4.23 -2.01
N TYR A 69 14.34 4.37 -0.86
CA TYR A 69 15.75 4.73 -0.84
C TYR A 69 16.63 3.59 -1.34
N ASP A 70 16.39 2.36 -0.87
CA ASP A 70 17.18 1.18 -1.26
C ASP A 70 17.15 0.94 -2.78
N LYS A 71 15.99 1.18 -3.41
CA LYS A 71 15.80 1.02 -4.86
C LYS A 71 16.24 2.24 -5.67
N SER A 72 16.59 3.36 -5.03
CA SER A 72 16.95 4.60 -5.71
C SER A 72 18.46 4.77 -5.79
N THR A 73 18.95 5.03 -7.00
CA THR A 73 20.33 5.46 -7.22
C THR A 73 20.57 6.93 -6.85
N ASN A 74 19.52 7.68 -6.46
CA ASN A 74 19.59 9.10 -6.15
C ASN A 74 18.67 9.48 -4.99
N ILE A 75 19.22 9.49 -3.77
CA ILE A 75 18.55 9.81 -2.51
C ILE A 75 17.83 11.17 -2.55
N LYS A 76 18.48 12.22 -3.08
CA LYS A 76 17.88 13.56 -3.20
C LYS A 76 16.64 13.56 -4.11
N LYS A 77 16.63 12.69 -5.12
CA LYS A 77 15.48 12.49 -5.99
C LYS A 77 14.33 11.85 -5.20
N THR A 78 14.60 10.81 -4.40
CA THR A 78 13.59 10.16 -3.54
C THR A 78 12.99 11.14 -2.53
N GLU A 79 13.81 11.94 -1.83
CA GLU A 79 13.34 12.98 -0.91
C GLU A 79 12.44 14.02 -1.61
N SER A 80 12.86 14.49 -2.78
CA SER A 80 12.08 15.42 -3.58
C SER A 80 10.78 14.78 -4.05
N LEU A 81 10.77 13.48 -4.36
CA LEU A 81 9.62 12.76 -4.87
C LEU A 81 8.55 12.55 -3.79
N VAL A 82 8.95 12.18 -2.57
CA VAL A 82 8.04 12.09 -1.43
C VAL A 82 7.41 13.47 -1.13
N LYS A 83 8.20 14.54 -1.17
CA LYS A 83 7.71 15.92 -1.01
C LYS A 83 6.82 16.41 -2.16
N LYS A 84 6.93 15.81 -3.35
CA LYS A 84 6.19 16.21 -4.56
C LYS A 84 4.87 15.50 -4.74
N MET A 85 4.56 14.48 -3.93
CA MET A 85 3.21 13.92 -3.92
C MET A 85 2.26 15.05 -3.51
N ASN A 86 1.41 15.51 -4.44
CA ASN A 86 0.49 16.62 -4.23
C ASN A 86 -0.73 16.17 -3.42
N ILE A 87 -0.49 15.47 -2.32
CA ILE A 87 -1.52 14.92 -1.44
C ILE A 87 -1.71 15.91 -0.28
N SER A 88 -2.94 16.41 -0.16
CA SER A 88 -3.29 17.50 0.75
C SER A 88 -3.14 17.14 2.22
N THR A 89 -3.28 15.86 2.57
CA THR A 89 -3.07 15.38 3.94
C THR A 89 -2.35 14.04 3.91
N MET A 90 -1.03 14.10 4.17
CA MET A 90 -0.15 12.94 4.25
C MET A 90 0.46 12.84 5.65
N THR A 91 0.34 11.67 6.26
CA THR A 91 0.92 11.33 7.55
C THR A 91 2.00 10.28 7.35
N TYR A 92 3.21 10.60 7.78
CA TYR A 92 4.33 9.67 7.78
C TYR A 92 4.36 8.97 9.12
N VAL A 93 4.30 7.63 9.11
CA VAL A 93 4.26 6.83 10.33
C VAL A 93 5.53 6.01 10.50
N PRO A 94 6.11 5.97 11.71
CA PRO A 94 7.24 5.11 12.00
C PRO A 94 6.79 3.64 12.07
N TYR A 95 7.76 2.73 11.94
CA TYR A 95 7.64 1.38 12.47
C TYR A 95 8.47 1.34 13.76
N ASP A 96 7.80 1.64 14.87
CA ASP A 96 8.40 1.70 16.20
C ASP A 96 8.03 0.47 17.04
N THR A 97 8.41 0.48 18.32
CA THR A 97 8.15 -0.62 19.25
C THR A 97 6.66 -0.94 19.34
N ASP A 98 5.78 0.06 19.35
CA ASP A 98 4.34 -0.15 19.49
C ASP A 98 3.76 -0.86 18.26
N VAL A 99 4.17 -0.46 17.05
CA VAL A 99 3.77 -1.14 15.82
C VAL A 99 4.37 -2.56 15.77
N ALA A 100 5.60 -2.75 16.23
CA ALA A 100 6.24 -4.05 16.29
C ALA A 100 5.55 -5.01 17.28
N GLU A 101 5.15 -4.50 18.45
CA GLU A 101 4.36 -5.24 19.44
C GLU A 101 2.97 -5.58 18.91
N HIS A 102 2.31 -4.65 18.19
CA HIS A 102 1.05 -4.90 17.51
C HIS A 102 1.18 -6.02 16.48
N MET A 103 2.19 -5.95 15.62
CA MET A 103 2.48 -7.00 14.63
C MET A 103 2.71 -8.34 15.31
N THR A 104 3.56 -8.36 16.35
CA THR A 104 3.91 -9.60 17.05
C THR A 104 2.71 -10.22 17.74
N SER A 105 1.87 -9.42 18.38
CA SER A 105 0.68 -9.89 19.11
C SER A 105 -0.40 -10.42 18.16
N ASN A 106 -0.69 -9.69 17.09
CA ASN A 106 -1.81 -10.00 16.20
C ASN A 106 -1.41 -10.98 15.09
N TYR A 107 -0.17 -10.94 14.61
CA TYR A 107 0.28 -11.70 13.44
C TYR A 107 1.21 -12.87 13.80
N HIS A 108 1.39 -13.19 15.09
CA HIS A 108 2.28 -14.27 15.58
C HIS A 108 2.18 -15.59 14.79
N LYS A 109 0.97 -15.96 14.34
CA LYS A 109 0.70 -17.20 13.60
C LYS A 109 1.47 -17.30 12.28
N ILE A 110 1.87 -16.16 11.70
CA ILE A 110 2.56 -16.11 10.40
C ILE A 110 4.00 -15.62 10.47
N LEU A 111 4.46 -15.16 11.64
CA LEU A 111 5.85 -14.70 11.83
C LEU A 111 6.87 -15.84 11.99
N GLY A 112 6.41 -17.06 12.26
CA GLY A 112 7.31 -18.21 12.40
C GLY A 112 7.96 -18.63 11.07
N THR A 113 9.25 -18.95 11.09
CA THR A 113 10.05 -19.31 9.90
C THR A 113 9.40 -20.40 9.04
N THR A 114 8.83 -21.44 9.66
CA THR A 114 8.14 -22.52 8.96
C THR A 114 6.94 -22.02 8.16
N LYS A 115 6.12 -21.14 8.76
CA LYS A 115 4.95 -20.58 8.10
C LYS A 115 5.36 -19.59 7.00
N GLN A 116 6.38 -18.78 7.23
CA GLN A 116 6.90 -17.88 6.19
C GLN A 116 7.49 -18.63 4.99
N ASN A 117 8.22 -19.74 5.20
CA ASN A 117 8.70 -20.57 4.10
C ASN A 117 7.52 -21.18 3.32
N SER A 118 6.47 -21.64 4.02
CA SER A 118 5.25 -22.14 3.39
C SER A 118 4.54 -21.06 2.56
N LEU A 119 4.45 -19.84 3.09
CA LEU A 119 3.92 -18.68 2.37
C LEU A 119 4.78 -18.37 1.14
N ALA A 120 6.10 -18.24 1.29
CA ALA A 120 7.02 -17.98 0.17
C ALA A 120 6.85 -19.00 -0.97
N ARG A 121 6.72 -20.30 -0.67
CA ARG A 121 6.43 -21.32 -1.69
C ARG A 121 5.08 -21.11 -2.36
N THR A 122 4.05 -20.76 -1.58
CA THR A 122 2.70 -20.47 -2.10
C THR A 122 2.70 -19.24 -3.00
N LEU A 123 3.55 -18.25 -2.70
CA LEU A 123 3.78 -17.05 -3.49
C LEU A 123 4.67 -17.29 -4.74
N GLY A 124 5.22 -18.50 -4.89
CA GLY A 124 5.98 -18.91 -6.07
C GLY A 124 7.50 -18.67 -5.99
N PHE A 125 8.05 -18.39 -4.81
CA PHE A 125 9.50 -18.27 -4.63
C PHE A 125 10.20 -19.64 -4.73
N PRO A 126 11.37 -19.71 -5.41
CA PRO A 126 12.14 -20.95 -5.47
C PRO A 126 12.81 -21.26 -4.12
N GLU A 127 13.12 -22.53 -3.88
CA GLU A 127 13.63 -23.01 -2.59
C GLU A 127 14.95 -22.34 -2.16
N HIS A 128 15.81 -21.96 -3.12
CA HIS A 128 17.07 -21.27 -2.84
C HIS A 128 16.89 -19.80 -2.43
N ASP A 129 15.73 -19.20 -2.70
CA ASP A 129 15.45 -17.79 -2.40
C ASP A 129 14.61 -17.60 -1.13
N LEU A 130 14.32 -18.67 -0.38
CA LEU A 130 13.43 -18.59 0.79
C LEU A 130 13.91 -17.59 1.84
N VAL A 131 15.22 -17.40 2.01
CA VAL A 131 15.75 -16.39 2.96
C VAL A 131 15.31 -14.99 2.55
N MET A 132 15.53 -14.63 1.30
CA MET A 132 15.14 -13.32 0.74
C MET A 132 13.62 -13.16 0.71
N ALA A 133 12.89 -14.23 0.37
CA ALA A 133 11.43 -14.22 0.37
C ALA A 133 10.86 -13.92 1.77
N ARG A 134 11.46 -14.47 2.83
CA ARG A 134 11.06 -14.16 4.21
C ARG A 134 11.29 -12.69 4.56
N GLU A 135 12.40 -12.10 4.11
CA GLU A 135 12.66 -10.67 4.34
C GLU A 135 11.61 -9.79 3.66
N TRP A 136 11.22 -10.12 2.42
CA TRP A 136 10.17 -9.38 1.70
C TRP A 136 8.80 -9.56 2.36
N ILE A 137 8.45 -10.78 2.75
CA ILE A 137 7.22 -11.06 3.51
C ILE A 137 7.20 -10.25 4.81
N ILE A 138 8.31 -10.19 5.55
CA ILE A 138 8.39 -9.40 6.78
C ILE A 138 8.18 -7.91 6.49
N LYS A 139 8.83 -7.35 5.47
CA LYS A 139 8.67 -5.94 5.11
C LYS A 139 7.22 -5.61 4.75
N ASP A 140 6.55 -6.44 3.95
CA ASP A 140 5.14 -6.27 3.62
C ASP A 140 4.24 -6.37 4.87
N LEU A 141 4.52 -7.33 5.76
CA LEU A 141 3.80 -7.45 7.04
C LEU A 141 4.02 -6.25 7.96
N MET A 142 5.19 -5.62 7.93
CA MET A 142 5.44 -4.39 8.67
C MET A 142 4.57 -3.24 8.13
N ILE A 143 4.43 -3.12 6.81
CA ILE A 143 3.54 -2.12 6.18
C ILE A 143 2.08 -2.37 6.57
N ILE A 144 1.62 -3.63 6.50
CA ILE A 144 0.25 -4.00 6.87
C ILE A 144 0.00 -3.75 8.36
N ALA A 145 0.97 -4.10 9.23
CA ALA A 145 0.88 -3.86 10.66
C ALA A 145 0.80 -2.37 11.01
N SER A 146 1.57 -1.53 10.32
CA SER A 146 1.44 -0.07 10.45
C SER A 146 0.02 0.38 10.08
N ALA A 147 -0.50 -0.04 8.94
CA ALA A 147 -1.84 0.35 8.51
C ALA A 147 -2.93 -0.09 9.51
N ASP A 148 -2.81 -1.31 10.05
CA ASP A 148 -3.72 -1.86 11.04
C ASP A 148 -3.64 -1.13 12.39
N TYR A 149 -2.43 -0.90 12.90
CA TYR A 149 -2.21 -0.16 14.15
C TYR A 149 -2.78 1.26 14.08
N PHE A 150 -2.55 1.97 12.97
CA PHE A 150 -3.11 3.30 12.73
C PHE A 150 -4.57 3.29 12.26
N LYS A 151 -5.23 2.12 12.28
CA LYS A 151 -6.66 1.94 11.96
C LYS A 151 -7.05 2.50 10.60
N CYS A 152 -6.18 2.32 9.60
CA CYS A 152 -6.52 2.66 8.24
C CYS A 152 -7.67 1.77 7.74
N ASP A 153 -8.55 2.35 6.92
CA ASP A 153 -9.67 1.63 6.32
C ASP A 153 -9.19 0.61 5.28
N THR A 154 -8.08 0.92 4.62
CA THR A 154 -7.48 0.08 3.59
C THR A 154 -6.00 0.37 3.38
N VAL A 155 -5.28 -0.61 2.84
CA VAL A 155 -3.99 -0.40 2.15
C VAL A 155 -4.20 -0.50 0.65
N LEU A 156 -3.80 0.53 -0.09
CA LEU A 156 -3.75 0.53 -1.54
C LEU A 156 -2.45 -0.11 -2.03
N THR A 157 -2.54 -1.14 -2.87
CA THR A 157 -1.40 -1.83 -3.49
C THR A 157 -1.62 -2.06 -4.98
N ILE A 158 -0.56 -2.21 -5.78
CA ILE A 158 -0.64 -2.79 -7.13
C ILE A 158 -0.19 -4.27 -7.15
N ASP A 159 0.32 -4.78 -6.02
CA ASP A 159 0.81 -6.14 -5.91
C ASP A 159 -0.31 -7.13 -5.56
N GLU A 160 -0.85 -7.74 -6.60
CA GLU A 160 -1.86 -8.77 -6.50
C GLU A 160 -1.32 -10.12 -6.01
N LYS A 161 -0.04 -10.41 -6.27
CA LYS A 161 0.49 -11.77 -6.15
C LYS A 161 1.15 -12.05 -4.81
N SER A 162 1.73 -11.05 -4.14
CA SER A 162 2.36 -11.19 -2.83
C SER A 162 1.61 -10.42 -1.74
N PHE A 163 1.47 -9.11 -1.91
CA PHE A 163 0.90 -8.25 -0.88
C PHE A 163 -0.56 -8.59 -0.53
N LEU A 164 -1.46 -8.72 -1.52
CA LEU A 164 -2.86 -9.05 -1.25
C LEU A 164 -3.06 -10.41 -0.54
N PRO A 165 -2.38 -11.51 -0.92
CA PRO A 165 -2.39 -12.73 -0.12
C PRO A 165 -1.97 -12.52 1.33
N LEU A 166 -0.94 -11.71 1.60
CA LEU A 166 -0.50 -11.41 2.96
C LEU A 166 -1.59 -10.65 3.74
N CYS A 167 -2.25 -9.66 3.12
CA CYS A 167 -3.40 -8.99 3.73
C CYS A 167 -4.49 -10.00 4.14
N LYS A 168 -4.77 -11.00 3.30
CA LYS A 168 -5.75 -12.05 3.62
C LYS A 168 -5.31 -12.93 4.79
N GLU A 169 -4.03 -13.31 4.86
CA GLU A 169 -3.48 -14.13 5.95
C GLU A 169 -3.62 -13.44 7.33
N VAL A 170 -3.53 -12.11 7.37
CA VAL A 170 -3.72 -11.31 8.60
C VAL A 170 -5.12 -10.71 8.74
N ASN A 171 -6.05 -11.07 7.86
CA ASN A 171 -7.43 -10.56 7.86
C ASN A 171 -7.51 -9.01 7.83
N TYR A 172 -6.61 -8.39 7.07
CA TYR A 172 -6.58 -6.94 6.83
C TYR A 172 -7.02 -6.59 5.40
N TYR A 173 -7.65 -5.42 5.22
CA TYR A 173 -8.26 -5.06 3.94
C TYR A 173 -7.27 -4.35 3.00
N GLY A 174 -6.63 -5.13 2.14
CA GLY A 174 -5.89 -4.63 0.98
C GLY A 174 -6.82 -4.39 -0.22
N CYS A 175 -6.66 -3.23 -0.88
CA CYS A 175 -7.36 -2.91 -2.12
C CYS A 175 -6.35 -2.79 -3.27
N LEU A 176 -6.58 -3.59 -4.31
CA LEU A 176 -5.76 -3.58 -5.52
C LEU A 176 -6.16 -2.43 -6.44
N CYS A 177 -5.21 -1.57 -6.77
CA CYS A 177 -5.38 -0.40 -7.64
C CYS A 177 -5.46 -0.78 -9.12
N LYS A 178 -6.48 -1.55 -9.50
CA LYS A 178 -6.78 -1.91 -10.88
C LYS A 178 -8.13 -1.34 -11.32
N PRO A 179 -8.28 -0.91 -12.59
CA PRO A 179 -9.55 -0.41 -13.14
C PRO A 179 -10.76 -1.28 -12.79
N SER A 180 -10.62 -2.60 -12.91
CA SER A 180 -11.69 -3.58 -12.64
C SER A 180 -12.24 -3.57 -11.20
N ASN A 181 -11.55 -2.93 -10.25
CA ASN A 181 -11.95 -2.89 -8.84
C ASN A 181 -12.70 -1.60 -8.45
N PHE A 182 -12.84 -0.66 -9.38
CA PHE A 182 -13.47 0.64 -9.15
C PHE A 182 -14.52 0.92 -10.22
N ASN A 183 -15.59 1.62 -9.86
CA ASN A 183 -16.57 2.06 -10.84
C ASN A 183 -16.08 3.38 -11.46
N HIS A 184 -15.44 3.32 -12.63
CA HIS A 184 -14.80 4.48 -13.23
C HIS A 184 -15.26 4.75 -14.67
N ASN A 185 -15.13 6.00 -15.08
CA ASN A 185 -15.15 6.43 -16.47
C ASN A 185 -13.85 7.19 -16.80
N ASP A 186 -13.80 7.88 -17.95
CA ASP A 186 -12.60 8.62 -18.36
C ASP A 186 -12.27 9.81 -17.42
N LYS A 187 -13.28 10.32 -16.73
CA LYS A 187 -13.22 11.56 -15.94
C LYS A 187 -13.25 11.34 -14.43
N TYR A 188 -13.89 10.27 -13.95
CA TYR A 188 -14.09 9.99 -12.53
C TYR A 188 -13.78 8.52 -12.22
N ILE A 189 -13.06 8.26 -11.13
CA ILE A 189 -12.78 6.91 -10.60
C ILE A 189 -13.96 6.36 -9.78
N PHE A 190 -14.85 7.25 -9.34
CA PHE A 190 -16.00 6.94 -8.49
C PHE A 190 -17.28 7.39 -9.18
N ASP A 191 -17.55 6.84 -10.35
CA ASP A 191 -18.83 7.03 -11.02
C ASP A 191 -19.92 6.42 -10.12
N VAL A 192 -20.86 7.26 -9.69
CA VAL A 192 -22.04 6.83 -8.95
C VAL A 192 -23.19 7.07 -9.91
N LEU A 193 -23.68 6.00 -10.53
CA LEU A 193 -24.94 6.04 -11.29
C LEU A 193 -26.08 6.46 -10.37
#